data_AF-A0A6J4TNK4-F1
#
_entry.id   AF-A0A6J4TNK4-F1
#
_cell.length_a   1.000
_cell.length_b   1.000
_cell.length_c   1.000
_cell.angle_alpha   90.00
_cell.angle_beta   90.00
_cell.angle_gamma   90.00
#
_symmetry.space_group_name_H-M   'P 1'
#
loop_
_entity.id
_entity.type
_entity.pdbx_description
1 polymer ?
#
loop_
_entity_poly.entity_id
_entity_poly.type
_entity_poly.pdbx_seq_one_letter_code
_entity_poly.pdbx_strand_id
1 'polypeptide(L)'
;MSDLVGTVGELGARLRSGGVRVGVGETLAAHRALAAVDPVSRAEVYYGLRAVLCSGRGDFAAFDAAFGETFGEGRAGDGLAELMDAARDVLPRAGVPAAGAP
;
A
#
# COMPACT_ATOMS: atom_id res chain seq x y z
N MET A 1 17.45 -12.68 -3.51
CA MET A 1 15.99 -12.69 -3.34
C MET A 1 15.72 -13.20 -1.94
N SER A 2 15.48 -12.30 -0.98
CA SER A 2 15.09 -12.73 0.36
C SER A 2 13.86 -13.64 0.26
N ASP A 3 13.83 -14.70 1.06
CA ASP A 3 12.65 -15.55 1.18
C ASP A 3 11.45 -14.67 1.57
N LEU A 4 10.35 -14.82 0.85
CA LEU A 4 9.13 -14.01 1.03
C LEU A 4 8.63 -14.11 2.48
N VAL A 5 8.85 -15.27 3.11
CA VAL A 5 8.48 -15.51 4.50
C VAL A 5 9.31 -14.65 5.46
N GLY A 6 10.63 -14.58 5.26
CA GLY A 6 11.52 -13.73 6.06
C GLY A 6 11.16 -12.24 5.93
N THR A 7 10.76 -11.81 4.74
CA THR A 7 10.38 -10.42 4.46
C THR A 7 9.12 -9.99 5.23
N VAL A 8 8.11 -10.86 5.31
CA VAL A 8 6.90 -10.62 6.11
C VAL A 8 7.23 -10.57 7.60
N GLY A 9 8.13 -11.44 8.07
CA GLY A 9 8.59 -11.43 9.46
C GLY A 9 9.27 -10.12 9.85
N GLU A 10 10.12 -9.58 8.97
CA GLU A 10 10.81 -8.31 9.19
C GLU A 10 9.86 -7.11 9.17
N LEU A 11 8.93 -7.07 8.21
CA LEU A 11 7.86 -6.06 8.17
C LEU A 11 7.04 -6.07 9.47
N GLY A 12 6.64 -7.25 9.94
CA GLY A 12 5.90 -7.39 11.19
C GLY A 12 6.70 -6.92 12.41
N ALA A 13 8.02 -7.12 12.43
CA ALA A 13 8.88 -6.61 13.49
C ALA A 13 8.95 -5.08 13.48
N ARG A 14 9.11 -4.46 12.31
CA ARG A 14 9.11 -2.99 12.15
C ARG A 14 7.78 -2.35 12.55
N LEU A 15 6.66 -2.96 12.17
CA LEU A 15 5.34 -2.49 12.57
C LEU A 15 5.16 -2.52 14.10
N ARG A 16 5.62 -3.59 14.75
CA ARG A 16 5.61 -3.68 16.22
C ARG A 16 6.48 -2.62 16.88
N SER A 17 7.68 -2.35 16.36
CA SER A 17 8.51 -1.25 16.88
C SER A 17 7.89 0.13 16.66
N GLY A 18 7.07 0.28 15.62
CA GLY A 18 6.27 1.49 15.34
C GLY A 18 4.96 1.59 16.13
N GLY A 19 4.69 0.67 17.06
CA GLY A 19 3.49 0.69 17.91
C GLY A 19 2.24 0.04 17.28
N VAL A 20 2.35 -0.56 16.10
CA VAL A 20 1.25 -1.30 15.46
C VAL A 20 1.22 -2.73 15.98
N ARG A 21 0.04 -3.19 16.43
CA ARG A 21 -0.13 -4.55 16.93
C ARG A 21 -0.19 -5.53 15.74
N VAL A 22 0.89 -6.28 15.53
CA VAL A 22 0.94 -7.39 14.54
C VAL A 22 1.09 -8.71 15.27
N GLY A 23 0.01 -9.48 15.33
CA GLY A 23 -0.04 -10.83 15.89
C GLY A 23 0.11 -11.93 14.84
N VAL A 24 -0.12 -13.16 15.27
CA VAL A 24 -0.05 -14.35 14.40
C VAL A 24 -1.14 -14.32 13.32
N GLY A 25 -2.33 -13.80 13.66
CA GLY A 25 -3.44 -13.68 12.71
C GLY A 25 -3.10 -12.75 11.55
N GLU A 26 -2.57 -11.57 11.85
CA GLU A 26 -2.13 -10.58 10.87
C GLU A 26 -0.97 -11.11 10.01
N THR A 27 -0.05 -11.85 10.62
CA THR A 27 1.08 -12.49 9.91
C THR A 27 0.57 -13.53 8.90
N LEU A 28 -0.36 -14.39 9.30
CA LEU A 28 -0.99 -15.37 8.40
C LEU A 28 -1.80 -14.68 7.30
N ALA A 29 -2.51 -13.60 7.62
CA ALA A 29 -3.24 -12.82 6.64
C ALA A 29 -2.31 -12.16 5.62
N ALA A 30 -1.14 -11.67 6.05
CA ALA A 30 -0.11 -11.13 5.17
C ALA A 30 0.40 -12.17 4.18
N HIS A 31 0.72 -13.40 4.63
CA HIS A 31 1.13 -14.47 3.72
C HIS A 31 0.03 -14.82 2.70
N ARG A 32 -1.23 -14.89 3.14
CA ARG A 32 -2.37 -15.16 2.24
C ARG A 32 -2.58 -14.04 1.23
N ALA A 33 -2.44 -12.78 1.66
CA ALA A 33 -2.54 -11.63 0.77
C ALA A 33 -1.44 -11.67 -0.30
N LEU A 34 -0.20 -11.97 0.07
CA LEU A 34 0.92 -12.11 -0.88
C LEU A 34 0.75 -13.27 -1.86
N ALA A 35 0.07 -14.34 -1.45
CA ALA A 35 -0.27 -15.44 -2.35
C ALA A 35 -1.38 -15.10 -3.36
N ALA A 36 -2.10 -14.00 -3.16
CA ALA A 36 -3.25 -13.59 -3.97
C ALA A 36 -2.94 -12.43 -4.94
N VAL A 37 -1.74 -11.85 -4.88
CA VAL A 37 -1.30 -10.72 -5.69
C VAL A 37 -0.11 -11.10 -6.57
N ASP A 38 0.17 -10.31 -7.60
CA ASP A 38 1.43 -10.40 -8.33
C ASP A 38 2.60 -9.93 -7.44
N PRO A 39 3.55 -10.81 -7.05
CA PRO A 39 4.67 -10.43 -6.18
C PRO A 39 5.68 -9.50 -6.85
N VAL A 40 5.66 -9.37 -8.18
CA VAL A 40 6.50 -8.42 -8.92
C VAL A 40 5.86 -7.02 -8.91
N SER A 41 4.54 -6.94 -8.77
CA SER A 41 3.80 -5.69 -8.65
C SER A 41 3.90 -5.12 -7.24
N ARG A 42 4.83 -4.17 -7.07
CA ARG A 42 5.00 -3.42 -5.82
C ARG A 42 3.68 -2.79 -5.32
N ALA A 43 2.84 -2.32 -6.23
CA ALA A 43 1.58 -1.71 -5.89
C ALA A 43 0.60 -2.72 -5.28
N GLU A 44 0.44 -3.89 -5.90
CA GLU A 44 -0.43 -4.93 -5.36
C GLU A 44 0.08 -5.46 -4.02
N VAL A 45 1.40 -5.64 -3.89
CA VAL A 45 2.05 -6.02 -2.62
C VAL A 45 1.77 -4.97 -1.53
N TYR A 46 1.94 -3.68 -1.85
CA TYR A 46 1.66 -2.58 -0.91
C TYR A 46 0.20 -2.57 -0.45
N TYR A 47 -0.75 -2.58 -1.39
CA TYR A 47 -2.18 -2.49 -1.04
C TYR A 47 -2.70 -3.77 -0.38
N GLY A 48 -2.24 -4.95 -0.81
CA GLY A 48 -2.59 -6.23 -0.21
C GLY A 48 -2.13 -6.33 1.25
N LEU A 49 -0.87 -5.95 1.52
CA LEU A 49 -0.35 -5.92 2.88
C LEU A 49 -1.03 -4.86 3.74
N ARG A 50 -1.25 -3.65 3.20
CA ARG A 50 -1.94 -2.57 3.93
C ARG A 50 -3.35 -2.96 4.34
N ALA A 51 -4.07 -3.68 3.49
CA ALA A 51 -5.45 -4.11 3.75
C ALA A 51 -5.56 -5.10 4.93
N VAL A 52 -4.54 -5.93 5.16
CA VAL A 52 -4.58 -6.97 6.20
C VAL A 52 -3.78 -6.63 7.46
N LEU A 53 -2.84 -5.70 7.38
CA LEU A 53 -1.99 -5.30 8.51
C LEU A 53 -2.46 -4.02 9.22
N CYS A 54 -3.27 -3.18 8.55
CA CYS A 54 -3.81 -1.96 9.16
C CYS A 54 -5.25 -2.20 9.63
N SER A 55 -5.50 -2.03 10.92
CA SER A 55 -6.85 -2.11 11.51
C SER A 55 -7.56 -0.75 11.53
N GLY A 56 -6.82 0.35 11.34
CA GLY A 56 -7.40 1.69 11.22
C GLY A 56 -6.45 2.70 10.59
N ARG A 57 -6.95 3.93 10.40
CA ARG A 57 -6.18 5.04 9.78
C ARG A 57 -4.91 5.40 10.54
N GLY A 58 -4.86 5.14 11.84
CA GLY A 58 -3.68 5.40 12.68
C GLY A 58 -2.47 4.53 12.31
N ASP A 59 -2.69 3.37 11.68
CA ASP A 59 -1.61 2.43 11.35
C ASP A 59 -0.88 2.81 10.05
N PHE A 60 -1.46 3.70 9.23
CA PHE A 60 -0.97 3.98 7.88
C PHE A 60 0.41 4.63 7.86
N ALA A 61 0.69 5.56 8.77
CA ALA A 61 1.99 6.23 8.81
C ALA A 61 3.12 5.26 9.19
N ALA A 62 2.87 4.40 10.20
CA ALA A 62 3.81 3.37 10.60
C ALA A 62 3.99 2.31 9.52
N PHE A 63 2.90 1.95 8.81
CA PHE A 63 2.96 1.03 7.68
C PHE A 63 3.78 1.57 6.51
N ASP A 64 3.55 2.82 6.09
CA ASP A 64 4.29 3.43 4.99
C ASP A 64 5.80 3.44 5.26
N ALA A 65 6.20 3.81 6.48
CA ALA A 65 7.60 3.80 6.91
C ALA A 65 8.17 2.37 6.88
N ALA A 66 7.50 1.42 7.55
CA ALA A 66 7.96 0.03 7.63
C ALA A 66 8.03 -0.65 6.26
N PHE A 67 7.09 -0.34 5.36
CA PHE A 67 7.06 -0.85 3.99
C PHE A 67 8.22 -0.29 3.16
N GLY A 68 8.46 1.03 3.23
CA GLY A 68 9.59 1.67 2.55
C GLY A 68 10.93 1.08 2.99
N GLU A 69 11.12 0.88 4.28
CA GLU A 69 12.35 0.27 4.82
C GLU A 69 12.52 -1.20 4.39
N THR A 70 11.42 -1.95 4.25
CA THR A 70 11.48 -3.40 3.95
C THR A 70 11.59 -3.69 2.45
N PHE A 71 10.94 -2.89 1.61
CA PHE A 71 10.86 -3.13 0.16
C PHE A 71 11.63 -2.10 -0.67
N GLY A 72 12.33 -1.13 -0.06
CA GLY A 72 13.00 -0.02 -0.75
C GLY A 72 12.08 1.16 -1.07
N GLU A 73 12.60 2.24 -1.65
CA GLU A 73 11.83 3.45 -1.97
C GLU A 73 11.09 3.36 -3.32
N GLY A 74 9.91 4.00 -3.37
CA GLY A 74 8.93 3.99 -4.47
C GLY A 74 7.52 3.80 -3.89
N ARG A 75 6.59 4.73 -4.08
CA ARG A 75 5.23 4.58 -3.53
C ARG A 75 4.33 3.94 -4.57
N ALA A 76 3.47 3.02 -4.14
CA ALA A 76 2.39 2.49 -4.99
C ALA A 76 1.46 3.59 -5.54
N GLY A 77 1.46 4.77 -4.92
CA GLY A 77 0.75 5.96 -5.38
C GLY A 77 1.41 6.70 -6.55
N ASP A 78 2.69 6.46 -6.84
CA ASP A 78 3.39 7.14 -7.94
C ASP A 78 2.78 6.73 -9.28
N GLY A 79 2.48 5.44 -9.46
CA GLY A 79 1.84 4.94 -10.69
C GLY A 79 0.40 5.43 -10.89
N LEU A 80 -0.38 5.59 -9.81
CA LEU A 80 -1.73 6.18 -9.93
C LEU A 80 -1.65 7.68 -10.21
N ALA A 81 -0.71 8.39 -9.61
CA ALA A 81 -0.48 9.81 -9.88
C ALA A 81 -0.04 10.01 -11.35
N GLU A 82 0.90 9.20 -11.84
CA GLU A 82 1.33 9.18 -13.24
C GLU A 82 0.17 8.85 -14.18
N LEU A 83 -0.66 7.85 -13.86
CA LEU A 83 -1.85 7.52 -14.64
C LEU A 83 -2.87 8.66 -14.63
N MET A 84 -3.09 9.31 -13.49
CA MET A 84 -3.99 10.46 -13.36
C MET A 84 -3.48 11.67 -14.15
N ASP A 85 -2.18 11.94 -14.15
CA ASP A 85 -1.55 13.00 -14.94
C ASP A 85 -1.66 12.70 -16.44
N ALA A 86 -1.32 11.47 -16.86
CA ALA A 86 -1.51 11.04 -18.24
C ALA A 86 -2.98 11.11 -18.68
N ALA A 87 -3.91 10.76 -17.79
CA ALA A 87 -5.34 10.89 -18.05
C ALA A 87 -5.76 12.35 -18.20
N ARG A 88 -5.22 13.30 -17.43
CA ARG A 88 -5.52 14.74 -17.58
C ARG A 88 -5.07 15.31 -18.92
N ASP A 89 -3.99 14.77 -19.50
CA ASP A 89 -3.48 15.23 -20.80
C ASP A 89 -4.36 14.76 -21.97
N VAL A 90 -5.00 13.60 -21.83
CA VAL A 90 -5.89 13.02 -22.86
C VAL A 90 -7.35 13.45 -22.68
N LEU A 91 -7.80 13.61 -21.44
CA LEU A 91 -9.17 13.97 -21.14
C LEU A 91 -9.44 15.41 -21.62
N PRO A 92 -10.47 15.64 -22.46
CA PRO A 92 -10.88 17.00 -22.76
C PRO A 92 -11.23 17.69 -21.45
N ARG A 93 -10.75 18.92 -21.26
CA ARG A 93 -11.18 19.80 -20.16
C ARG A 93 -12.62 20.23 -20.39
N ALA A 94 -13.55 19.29 -20.35
CA ALA A 94 -14.96 19.58 -20.24
C ALA A 94 -15.14 20.19 -18.85
N GLY A 95 -15.34 21.50 -18.80
CA GLY A 95 -15.75 22.16 -17.57
C GLY A 95 -17.02 21.47 -17.08
N VAL A 96 -16.97 20.90 -15.87
CA VAL A 96 -18.20 20.53 -15.17
C VAL A 96 -18.99 21.82 -15.07
N PRO A 97 -20.17 21.94 -15.71
CA PRO A 97 -20.98 23.14 -15.54
C PRO A 97 -21.19 23.30 -14.04
N ALA A 98 -20.78 24.45 -13.50
CA ALA A 98 -21.03 24.78 -12.11
C ALA A 98 -22.52 24.54 -11.89
N ALA A 99 -22.83 23.54 -11.05
CA ALA A 99 -24.21 23.21 -10.72
C ALA A 99 -24.89 24.53 -10.36
N GLY A 100 -25.90 24.88 -11.16
CA GLY A 100 -26.59 26.15 -11.07
C GLY A 100 -26.99 26.40 -9.62
N ALA A 101 -26.51 27.52 -9.09
CA ALA A 101 -27.00 28.10 -7.86
C ALA A 101 -27.74 29.39 -8.24
N PRO A 102 -28.71 29.81 -7.42
CA PRO A 102 -29.99 29.16 -7.10
C PRO A 102 -31.09 29.43 -8.16
#